data_AF-A0A2N5K3N4-F1
#
_entry.id   AF-A0A2N5K3N4-F1
#
_cell.length_a   1.000
_cell.length_b   1.000
_cell.length_c   1.000
_cell.angle_alpha   90.00
_cell.angle_beta   90.00
_cell.angle_gamma   90.00
#
_symmetry.space_group_name_H-M   'P 1'
#
loop_
_entity.id
_entity.type
_entity.pdbx_description
1 polymer ?
#
loop_
_entity_poly.entity_id
_entity_poly.type
_entity_poly.pdbx_seq_one_letter_code
_entity_poly.pdbx_strand_id
1 'polypeptide(L)'
;MRTEHQRRALAIASIVGGIALILYLVVGNTNMIDWGTPGTAAYRTYEIFNRLMALPLACIGMGIVGMYLQQRRQLRVFGTVSFMVVLTGIALMLVGNIAEFWLFTDSPYAEGSPRNLAWAIFLVGVLLTVVGSVFIGLATWCAKVFPRWSAVIFPITLPFGIASIVFGILLWLS
;
A
#
# COMPACT_ATOMS: atom_id res chain seq x y z
N MET A 1 10.81 11.45 -27.25
CA MET A 1 11.91 10.94 -26.40
C MET A 1 11.66 11.11 -24.90
N ARG A 2 11.25 12.28 -24.38
CA ARG A 2 11.03 12.51 -22.92
C ARG A 2 10.02 11.55 -22.25
N THR A 3 9.03 11.07 -23.00
CA THR A 3 7.95 10.21 -22.51
C THR A 3 8.36 8.76 -22.25
N GLU A 4 9.41 8.26 -22.90
CA GLU A 4 9.83 6.86 -22.76
C GLU A 4 10.66 6.65 -21.49
N HIS A 5 11.61 7.55 -21.21
CA HIS A 5 12.40 7.52 -19.98
C HIS A 5 11.50 7.62 -18.73
N GLN A 6 10.47 8.48 -18.77
CA GLN A 6 9.49 8.60 -17.69
C GLN A 6 8.73 7.30 -17.45
N ARG A 7 8.28 6.62 -18.52
CA ARG A 7 7.56 5.35 -18.40
C ARG A 7 8.45 4.25 -17.82
N ARG A 8 9.71 4.17 -18.26
CA ARG A 8 10.68 3.21 -17.75
C ARG A 8 10.96 3.46 -16.26
N ALA A 9 11.14 4.71 -15.86
CA ALA A 9 11.36 5.06 -14.46
C ALA A 9 10.18 4.64 -13.55
N LEU A 10 8.93 4.92 -13.97
CA LEU A 10 7.74 4.52 -13.20
C LEU A 10 7.58 3.00 -13.11
N ALA A 11 7.89 2.27 -14.18
CA ALA A 11 7.85 0.81 -14.17
C ALA A 11 8.92 0.22 -13.24
N ILE A 12 10.16 0.74 -13.31
CA ILE A 12 11.25 0.33 -12.41
C ILE A 12 10.87 0.62 -10.95
N ALA A 13 10.36 1.82 -10.68
CA ALA A 13 9.88 2.18 -9.34
C ALA A 13 8.81 1.20 -8.84
N SER A 14 7.84 0.83 -9.70
CA SER A 14 6.82 -0.16 -9.34
C SER A 14 7.41 -1.53 -8.97
N ILE A 15 8.37 -2.01 -9.75
CA ILE A 15 9.00 -3.32 -9.52
C ILE A 15 9.80 -3.30 -8.23
N VAL A 16 10.63 -2.26 -8.05
CA VAL A 16 11.43 -2.07 -6.82
C VAL A 16 10.51 -1.95 -5.61
N GLY A 17 9.43 -1.18 -5.70
CA GLY A 17 8.45 -1.02 -4.64
C GLY A 17 7.73 -2.32 -4.29
N GLY A 18 7.32 -3.10 -5.30
CA GLY A 18 6.68 -4.40 -5.11
C GLY A 18 7.61 -5.41 -4.44
N ILE A 19 8.86 -5.51 -4.90
CA ILE A 19 9.87 -6.39 -4.28
C ILE A 19 10.14 -5.95 -2.85
N ALA A 20 10.35 -4.66 -2.61
CA ALA A 20 10.60 -4.12 -1.28
C ALA A 20 9.41 -4.37 -0.33
N LEU A 21 8.16 -4.26 -0.82
CA LEU A 21 6.97 -4.58 -0.02
C LEU A 21 6.91 -6.07 0.32
N ILE A 22 7.22 -6.96 -0.62
CA ILE A 22 7.25 -8.41 -0.35
C ILE A 22 8.32 -8.73 0.70
N LEU A 23 9.53 -8.20 0.54
CA LEU A 23 10.61 -8.39 1.52
C LEU A 23 10.23 -7.84 2.89
N TYR A 24 9.59 -6.67 2.94
CA TYR A 24 9.02 -6.12 4.16
C TYR A 24 8.02 -7.09 4.80
N LEU A 25 7.04 -7.59 4.06
CA LEU A 25 6.06 -8.53 4.60
C LEU A 25 6.71 -9.82 5.10
N VAL A 26 7.69 -10.37 4.38
CA VAL A 26 8.41 -11.58 4.79
C VAL A 26 9.14 -11.35 6.12
N VAL A 27 9.93 -10.28 6.23
CA VAL A 27 10.68 -9.97 7.46
C VAL A 27 9.76 -9.67 8.63
N GLY A 28 8.64 -8.99 8.40
CA GLY A 28 7.66 -8.68 9.43
C GLY A 28 6.95 -9.92 9.99
N ASN A 29 6.77 -10.96 9.18
CA ASN A 29 6.06 -12.19 9.57
C ASN A 29 6.96 -13.28 10.20
N THR A 30 8.29 -13.14 10.21
CA THR A 30 9.21 -14.17 10.71
C THR A 30 9.47 -14.13 12.22
N ASN A 31 8.57 -13.54 13.03
CA ASN A 31 8.76 -13.32 14.49
C ASN A 31 10.05 -12.56 14.85
N MET A 32 10.68 -11.87 13.89
CA MET A 32 11.95 -11.17 14.10
C MET A 32 11.77 -9.78 14.70
N ILE A 33 10.53 -9.29 14.78
CA ILE A 33 10.21 -7.94 15.20
C ILE A 33 9.19 -8.02 16.33
N ASP A 34 9.67 -7.83 17.55
CA ASP A 34 8.83 -7.64 18.72
C ASP A 34 8.27 -6.21 18.71
N TRP A 35 6.98 -6.09 18.99
CA TRP A 35 6.22 -4.85 18.84
C TRP A 35 6.56 -3.89 19.98
N GLY A 36 6.85 -4.43 21.17
CA GLY A 36 7.33 -3.67 22.34
C GLY A 36 6.43 -2.53 22.80
N THR A 37 6.70 -2.00 24.00
CA THR A 37 6.08 -0.74 24.44
C THR A 37 6.89 0.46 23.93
N PRO A 38 6.23 1.60 23.59
CA PRO A 38 6.92 2.81 23.22
C PRO A 38 8.05 3.17 24.20
N GLY A 39 9.22 3.52 23.66
CA GLY A 39 10.44 3.80 24.44
C GLY A 39 11.34 2.59 24.74
N THR A 40 10.93 1.36 24.41
CA THR A 40 11.77 0.16 24.56
C THR A 40 12.67 -0.11 23.35
N ALA A 41 13.72 -0.92 23.53
CA ALA A 41 14.59 -1.35 22.44
C ALA A 41 13.87 -2.22 21.38
N ALA A 42 12.92 -3.06 21.82
CA ALA A 42 12.05 -3.83 20.94
C ALA A 42 11.21 -2.90 20.05
N TYR A 43 10.54 -1.93 20.68
CA TYR A 43 9.72 -0.95 19.97
C TYR A 43 10.53 -0.12 18.96
N ARG A 44 11.78 0.27 19.29
CA ARG A 44 12.63 1.00 18.34
C ARG A 44 12.89 0.23 17.04
N THR A 45 13.04 -1.10 17.14
CA THR A 45 13.22 -1.96 15.96
C THR A 45 11.93 -2.01 15.13
N TYR A 46 10.80 -2.20 15.79
CA TYR A 46 9.48 -2.18 15.17
C TYR A 46 9.17 -0.84 14.49
N GLU A 47 9.46 0.28 15.16
CA GLU A 47 9.28 1.63 14.65
C GLU A 47 10.11 1.85 13.38
N ILE A 48 11.43 1.63 13.43
CA ILE A 48 12.34 1.82 12.29
C ILE A 48 11.86 0.96 11.12
N PHE A 49 11.50 -0.29 11.38
CA PHE A 49 10.99 -1.19 10.37
C PHE A 49 9.73 -0.63 9.69
N ASN A 50 8.72 -0.23 10.46
CA ASN A 50 7.48 0.32 9.92
C ASN A 50 7.67 1.66 9.19
N ARG A 51 8.66 2.47 9.56
CA ARG A 51 9.02 3.69 8.79
C ARG A 51 9.51 3.36 7.38
N LEU A 52 10.16 2.22 7.19
CA LEU A 52 10.64 1.79 5.87
C LEU A 52 9.48 1.47 4.92
N MET A 53 8.27 1.18 5.42
CA MET A 53 7.09 0.87 4.59
C MET A 53 6.66 2.06 3.71
N ALA A 54 6.95 3.30 4.10
CA ALA A 54 6.61 4.46 3.30
C ALA A 54 7.26 4.44 1.89
N LEU A 55 8.50 3.94 1.79
CA LEU A 55 9.24 3.87 0.52
C LEU A 55 8.59 2.94 -0.52
N PRO A 56 8.33 1.64 -0.22
CA PRO A 56 7.67 0.76 -1.16
C PRO A 56 6.27 1.25 -1.53
N LEU A 57 5.51 1.84 -0.59
CA LEU A 57 4.19 2.39 -0.89
C LEU A 57 4.26 3.55 -1.90
N ALA A 58 5.19 4.49 -1.73
CA ALA A 58 5.40 5.58 -2.67
C ALA A 58 5.82 5.06 -4.06
N CYS A 59 6.71 4.07 -4.09
CA CYS A 59 7.16 3.41 -5.32
C CYS A 59 6.02 2.69 -6.07
N ILE A 60 5.15 1.98 -5.34
CA ILE A 60 3.95 1.35 -5.90
C ILE A 60 2.99 2.41 -6.44
N GLY A 61 2.76 3.51 -5.69
CA GLY A 61 1.93 4.63 -6.14
C GLY A 61 2.41 5.20 -7.49
N MET A 62 3.72 5.44 -7.62
CA MET A 62 4.34 5.87 -8.89
C MET A 62 4.12 4.84 -10.01
N GLY A 63 4.27 3.55 -9.71
CA GLY A 63 3.99 2.46 -10.63
C GLY A 63 2.57 2.47 -11.18
N ILE A 64 1.59 2.65 -10.30
CA ILE A 64 0.17 2.70 -10.66
C ILE A 64 -0.16 3.94 -11.50
N VAL A 65 0.44 5.10 -11.19
CA VAL A 65 0.36 6.30 -12.04
C VAL A 65 0.94 6.02 -13.43
N GLY A 66 2.11 5.37 -13.50
CA GLY A 66 2.73 4.98 -14.77
C GLY A 66 1.86 4.06 -15.60
N MET A 67 1.24 3.06 -14.96
CA MET A 67 0.28 2.17 -15.62
C MET A 67 -0.91 2.97 -16.15
N TYR A 68 -1.55 3.79 -15.32
CA TYR A 68 -2.70 4.60 -15.73
C TYR A 68 -2.38 5.47 -16.94
N LEU A 69 -1.24 6.18 -16.94
CA LEU A 69 -0.84 7.02 -18.06
C LEU A 69 -0.69 6.25 -19.39
N GLN A 70 -0.36 4.96 -19.34
CA GLN A 70 -0.25 4.11 -20.54
C GLN A 70 -1.60 3.66 -21.09
N GLN A 71 -2.61 3.44 -20.23
CA GLN A 71 -3.93 2.97 -20.64
C GLN A 71 -5.05 4.01 -20.56
N ARG A 72 -4.77 5.26 -20.14
CA ARG A 72 -5.78 6.31 -19.89
C ARG A 72 -6.74 6.60 -21.04
N ARG A 73 -6.35 6.33 -22.30
CA ARG A 73 -7.21 6.55 -23.47
C ARG A 73 -8.23 5.42 -23.65
N GLN A 74 -7.88 4.22 -23.20
CA GLN A 74 -8.69 3.00 -23.31
C GLN A 74 -9.49 2.76 -22.03
N LEU A 75 -9.02 3.28 -20.89
CA LEU A 75 -9.79 3.33 -19.66
C LEU A 75 -10.94 4.32 -19.84
N ARG A 76 -12.16 3.79 -19.80
CA ARG A 76 -13.39 4.59 -19.65
C ARG A 76 -13.48 5.14 -18.22
N VAL A 77 -14.53 5.91 -17.95
CA VAL A 77 -14.81 6.50 -16.62
C VAL A 77 -14.60 5.51 -15.47
N PHE A 78 -15.09 4.28 -15.62
CA PHE A 78 -14.91 3.21 -14.63
C PHE A 78 -13.44 2.94 -14.26
N GLY A 79 -12.56 2.83 -15.26
CA GLY A 79 -11.13 2.60 -15.03
C GLY A 79 -10.45 3.80 -14.36
N THR A 80 -10.85 5.02 -14.73
CA THR A 80 -10.35 6.24 -14.09
C THR A 80 -10.78 6.33 -12.63
N VAL A 81 -12.05 6.08 -12.32
CA VAL A 81 -12.54 6.05 -10.93
C VAL A 81 -11.80 4.98 -10.11
N SER A 82 -11.67 3.78 -10.66
CA SER A 82 -10.95 2.68 -10.00
C SER A 82 -9.50 3.04 -9.69
N PHE A 83 -8.81 3.66 -10.64
CA PHE A 83 -7.46 4.19 -10.44
C PHE A 83 -7.40 5.25 -9.33
N MET A 84 -8.35 6.20 -9.31
CA MET A 84 -8.39 7.24 -8.27
C MET A 84 -8.64 6.63 -6.88
N VAL A 85 -9.48 5.60 -6.78
CA VAL A 85 -9.71 4.88 -5.52
C VAL A 85 -8.41 4.22 -5.02
N VAL A 86 -7.68 3.53 -5.89
CA VAL A 86 -6.39 2.92 -5.53
C VAL A 86 -5.37 3.98 -5.11
N LEU A 87 -5.24 5.05 -5.90
CA LEU A 87 -4.29 6.12 -5.60
C LEU A 87 -4.60 6.80 -4.27
N THR A 88 -5.89 7.03 -3.99
CA THR A 88 -6.35 7.56 -2.70
C THR A 88 -6.04 6.59 -1.57
N GLY A 89 -6.27 5.29 -1.77
CA GLY A 89 -5.91 4.25 -0.80
C GLY A 89 -4.43 4.27 -0.44
N ILE A 90 -3.54 4.30 -1.44
CA ILE A 90 -2.08 4.39 -1.23
C ILE A 90 -1.69 5.68 -0.52
N ALA A 91 -2.30 6.81 -0.88
CA ALA A 91 -2.05 8.08 -0.22
C ALA A 91 -2.45 8.04 1.27
N LEU A 92 -3.60 7.44 1.60
CA LEU A 92 -4.03 7.26 2.99
C LEU A 92 -3.12 6.29 3.74
N MET A 93 -2.65 5.20 3.12
CA MET A 93 -1.66 4.32 3.72
C MET A 93 -0.36 5.07 4.03
N LEU A 94 0.14 5.90 3.10
CA LEU A 94 1.32 6.72 3.34
C LEU A 94 1.11 7.71 4.49
N VAL A 95 -0.01 8.44 4.48
CA VAL A 95 -0.34 9.42 5.51
C VAL A 95 -0.49 8.76 6.88
N GLY A 96 -1.21 7.64 6.96
CA GLY A 96 -1.40 6.87 8.18
C GLY A 96 -0.08 6.33 8.73
N ASN A 97 0.77 5.74 7.87
CA ASN A 97 2.08 5.24 8.27
C ASN A 97 3.01 6.37 8.75
N ILE A 98 3.06 7.49 8.03
CA ILE A 98 3.87 8.65 8.45
C ILE A 98 3.35 9.19 9.78
N ALA A 99 2.04 9.39 9.90
CA ALA A 99 1.45 9.90 11.12
C ALA A 99 1.72 8.97 12.32
N GLU A 100 1.53 7.66 12.18
CA GLU A 100 1.73 6.71 13.25
C GLU A 100 3.20 6.61 13.70
N PHE A 101 4.12 6.46 12.75
CA PHE A 101 5.52 6.10 13.07
C PHE A 101 6.49 7.27 13.08
N TRP A 102 6.11 8.43 12.55
CA TRP A 102 6.97 9.63 12.53
C TRP A 102 6.44 10.74 13.44
N LEU A 103 5.12 10.94 13.48
CA LEU A 103 4.53 12.06 14.23
C LEU A 103 4.04 11.63 15.62
N PHE A 104 3.41 10.46 15.72
CA PHE A 104 2.76 9.97 16.94
C PHE A 104 3.44 8.73 17.53
N THR A 105 4.72 8.51 17.21
CA THR A 105 5.50 7.33 17.64
C THR A 105 5.59 7.20 19.16
N ASP A 106 5.70 8.33 19.86
CA ASP A 106 5.78 8.39 21.32
C ASP A 106 4.40 8.34 22.01
N SER A 107 3.32 8.42 21.23
CA SER A 107 1.96 8.34 21.78
C SER A 107 1.60 6.88 22.10
N PRO A 108 0.90 6.61 23.21
CA PRO A 108 0.46 5.27 23.56
C PRO A 108 -0.61 4.77 22.58
N TYR A 109 -0.69 3.44 22.46
CA TYR A 109 -1.82 2.75 21.86
C TYR A 109 -2.97 2.72 22.88
N ALA A 110 -3.72 3.82 22.96
CA ALA A 110 -4.85 3.99 23.87
C ALA A 110 -6.06 4.55 23.12
N GLU A 111 -7.26 4.29 23.61
CA GLU A 111 -8.49 4.83 23.03
C GLU A 111 -8.43 6.36 22.91
N GLY A 112 -8.84 6.89 21.75
CA GLY A 112 -8.77 8.33 21.46
C GLY A 112 -7.37 8.88 21.15
N SER A 113 -6.31 8.06 21.18
CA SER A 113 -4.96 8.47 20.81
C SER A 113 -4.89 8.84 19.31
N PRO A 114 -4.19 9.94 18.94
CA PRO A 114 -3.98 10.31 17.53
C PRO A 114 -3.25 9.22 16.74
N ARG A 115 -2.48 8.38 17.45
CA ARG A 115 -1.83 7.20 16.88
C ARG A 115 -2.82 6.14 16.38
N ASN A 116 -3.88 5.88 17.15
CA ASN A 116 -4.92 4.93 16.74
C ASN A 116 -5.70 5.46 15.53
N LEU A 117 -5.92 6.78 15.45
CA LEU A 117 -6.52 7.40 14.27
C LEU A 117 -5.62 7.24 13.04
N ALA A 118 -4.30 7.43 13.19
CA ALA A 118 -3.34 7.21 12.10
C ALA A 118 -3.37 5.76 11.59
N TRP A 119 -3.42 4.79 12.51
CA TRP A 119 -3.60 3.38 12.17
C TRP A 119 -4.93 3.11 11.45
N ALA A 120 -6.04 3.69 11.92
CA ALA A 120 -7.33 3.56 11.26
C ALA A 120 -7.32 4.14 9.83
N ILE A 121 -6.67 5.29 9.62
CA ILE A 121 -6.47 5.90 8.30
C ILE A 121 -5.67 4.94 7.39
N PHE A 122 -4.62 4.31 7.93
CA PHE A 122 -3.85 3.30 7.21
C PHE A 122 -4.73 2.13 6.76
N LEU A 123 -5.55 1.57 7.66
CA LEU A 123 -6.45 0.46 7.36
C LEU A 123 -7.52 0.81 6.32
N VAL A 124 -8.10 2.02 6.38
CA VAL A 124 -9.00 2.53 5.34
C VAL A 124 -8.27 2.61 4.00
N GLY A 125 -7.02 3.05 4.00
CA GLY A 125 -6.17 3.06 2.83
C GLY A 125 -5.93 1.67 2.24
N VAL A 126 -5.68 0.66 3.08
CA VAL A 126 -5.57 -0.75 2.66
C VAL A 126 -6.86 -1.21 2.00
N LEU A 127 -8.01 -0.97 2.63
CA LEU A 127 -9.32 -1.37 2.11
C LEU A 127 -9.59 -0.76 0.74
N LEU A 128 -9.38 0.56 0.59
CA LEU A 128 -9.56 1.25 -0.68
C LEU A 128 -8.60 0.72 -1.76
N THR A 129 -7.35 0.46 -1.40
CA THR A 129 -6.35 -0.11 -2.31
C THR A 129 -6.77 -1.50 -2.79
N VAL A 130 -7.26 -2.37 -1.91
CA VAL A 130 -7.73 -3.72 -2.25
C VAL A 130 -8.94 -3.67 -3.18
N VAL A 131 -9.98 -2.94 -2.78
CA VAL A 131 -11.23 -2.83 -3.56
C VAL A 131 -10.95 -2.18 -4.92
N GLY A 132 -10.20 -1.08 -4.92
CA GLY A 132 -9.81 -0.40 -6.15
C GLY A 132 -8.95 -1.28 -7.06
N SER A 133 -8.08 -2.13 -6.50
CA SER A 133 -7.22 -3.02 -7.28
C SER A 133 -8.01 -4.11 -8.02
N VAL A 134 -9.09 -4.64 -7.43
CA VAL A 134 -9.98 -5.56 -8.15
C VAL A 134 -10.57 -4.87 -9.38
N PHE A 135 -11.08 -3.65 -9.21
CA PHE A 135 -11.71 -2.91 -10.30
C PHE A 135 -10.72 -2.42 -11.35
N ILE A 136 -9.50 -2.01 -10.95
CA ILE A 136 -8.45 -1.63 -11.89
C ILE A 136 -7.97 -2.85 -12.70
N GLY A 137 -7.92 -4.04 -12.09
CA GLY A 137 -7.63 -5.30 -12.78
C GLY A 137 -8.69 -5.60 -13.84
N LEU A 138 -9.97 -5.51 -13.47
CA LEU A 138 -11.08 -5.69 -14.40
C LEU A 138 -11.06 -4.65 -15.55
N ALA A 139 -10.85 -3.38 -15.22
CA ALA A 139 -10.76 -2.31 -16.22
C ALA A 139 -9.58 -2.55 -17.18
N THR A 140 -8.44 -2.99 -16.66
CA THR A 140 -7.23 -3.31 -17.44
C THR A 140 -7.48 -4.52 -18.35
N TRP A 141 -8.16 -5.55 -17.85
CA TRP A 141 -8.59 -6.71 -18.63
C TRP A 141 -9.48 -6.29 -19.82
N CYS A 142 -10.45 -5.42 -19.56
CA CYS A 142 -11.36 -4.91 -20.59
C CYS A 142 -10.67 -3.97 -21.60
N ALA A 143 -9.66 -3.21 -21.17
CA ALA A 143 -8.94 -2.26 -22.02
C ALA A 143 -8.05 -2.94 -23.08
N LYS A 144 -7.65 -4.20 -22.88
CA LYS A 144 -6.80 -4.99 -23.79
C LYS A 144 -5.46 -4.31 -24.16
N VAL A 145 -4.97 -3.41 -23.29
CA VAL A 145 -3.68 -2.70 -23.49
C VAL A 145 -2.51 -3.57 -23.05
N PHE A 146 -2.69 -4.33 -21.97
CA PHE A 146 -1.67 -5.22 -21.41
C PHE A 146 -2.04 -6.70 -21.59
N PRO A 147 -1.07 -7.62 -21.46
CA PRO A 147 -1.34 -9.06 -21.42
C PRO A 147 -2.34 -9.40 -20.30
N ARG A 148 -3.29 -10.29 -20.58
CA ARG A 148 -4.38 -10.65 -19.66
C ARG A 148 -3.90 -11.11 -18.28
N TRP A 149 -2.76 -11.80 -18.20
CA TRP A 149 -2.19 -12.25 -16.93
C TRP A 149 -1.85 -11.08 -15.99
N SER A 150 -1.43 -9.93 -16.52
CA SER A 150 -1.10 -8.75 -15.70
C SER A 150 -2.33 -8.17 -15.00
N ALA A 151 -3.51 -8.27 -15.63
CA ALA A 151 -4.77 -7.84 -15.04
C ALA A 151 -5.25 -8.76 -13.90
N VAL A 152 -4.81 -10.03 -13.88
CA VAL A 152 -5.15 -11.02 -12.84
C VAL A 152 -4.31 -10.82 -11.57
N ILE A 153 -3.13 -10.22 -11.68
CA ILE A 153 -2.27 -9.94 -10.51
C ILE A 153 -2.97 -9.00 -9.52
N PHE A 154 -3.73 -8.02 -10.01
CA PHE A 154 -4.43 -7.07 -9.15
C PHE A 154 -5.48 -7.71 -8.23
N PRO A 155 -6.45 -8.54 -8.70
CA PRO A 155 -7.39 -9.19 -7.80
C PRO A 155 -6.74 -10.23 -6.89
N ILE A 156 -5.58 -10.80 -7.24
CA ILE A 156 -4.81 -11.68 -6.33
C ILE A 156 -4.37 -10.92 -5.06
N THR A 157 -4.24 -9.60 -5.09
CA THR A 157 -3.95 -8.81 -3.88
C THR A 157 -5.08 -8.83 -2.84
N LEU A 158 -6.31 -9.18 -3.24
CA LEU A 158 -7.48 -9.18 -2.37
C LEU A 158 -7.38 -10.14 -1.17
N PRO A 159 -7.07 -11.44 -1.33
CA PRO A 159 -6.90 -12.33 -0.18
C PRO A 159 -5.80 -11.86 0.78
N PHE A 160 -4.68 -11.31 0.27
CA PHE A 160 -3.59 -10.80 1.10
C PHE A 160 -4.00 -9.53 1.88
N GLY A 161 -4.74 -8.63 1.23
CA GLY A 161 -5.25 -7.42 1.88
C GLY A 161 -6.31 -7.74 2.94
N ILE A 162 -7.23 -8.68 2.66
CA ILE A 162 -8.20 -9.15 3.66
C ILE A 162 -7.49 -9.78 4.84
N ALA A 163 -6.52 -10.68 4.61
CA ALA A 163 -5.74 -11.28 5.68
C ALA A 163 -5.03 -10.23 6.54
N SER A 164 -4.48 -9.18 5.91
CA SER A 164 -3.82 -8.08 6.61
C SER A 164 -4.78 -7.23 7.45
N ILE A 165 -5.99 -6.94 6.95
CA ILE A 165 -7.04 -6.23 7.70
C ILE A 165 -7.51 -7.07 8.89
N VAL A 166 -7.81 -8.35 8.67
CA VAL A 166 -8.25 -9.27 9.73
C VAL A 166 -7.18 -9.37 10.81
N PHE A 167 -5.91 -9.56 10.42
CA PHE A 167 -4.79 -9.56 11.34
C PHE A 167 -4.69 -8.26 12.14
N GLY A 168 -4.79 -7.11 11.47
CA GLY A 168 -4.77 -5.80 12.12
C GLY A 168 -5.92 -5.58 13.11
N ILE A 169 -7.13 -6.07 12.80
CA ILE A 169 -8.28 -6.02 13.70
C ILE A 169 -8.05 -6.94 14.91
N LEU A 170 -7.58 -8.16 14.69
CA LEU A 170 -7.30 -9.10 15.78
C LEU A 170 -6.26 -8.54 16.76
N LEU A 171 -5.21 -7.89 16.23
CA LEU A 171 -4.22 -7.19 17.05
C LEU A 171 -4.79 -6.02 17.84
N TRP A 172 -5.78 -5.32 17.28
CA TRP A 172 -6.43 -4.20 17.98
C TRP A 172 -7.33 -4.68 19.13
N LEU A 173 -7.81 -5.92 19.07
CA LEU A 173 -8.70 -6.52 20.08
C LEU A 173 -7.96 -7.30 21.17
N SER A 174 -6.68 -7.60 21.00
CA SER A 174 -5.82 -8.34 21.95
C SER A 174 -5.09 -7.41 22.91
#